data_AF-A1CE21-F1
#
_entry.id   AF-A1CE21-F1
#
_cell.length_a   1.000
_cell.length_b   1.000
_cell.length_c   1.000
_cell.angle_alpha   90.00
_cell.angle_beta   90.00
_cell.angle_gamma   90.00
#
_symmetry.space_group_name_H-M   'P 1'
#
loop_
_entity.id
_entity.type
_entity.pdbx_description
1 polymer ?
#
loop_
_entity_poly.entity_id
_entity_poly.type
_entity_poly.pdbx_seq_one_letter_code
_entity_poly.pdbx_strand_id
1 'polypeptide(L)'
;MKLMTANFLTCAVKGCKTSPASFPLHFRDAELELQELDFQQDFIRNIVPRVDWDGLRVTANELGFSHLPEKRPEGEALNDEQTLKDLHRLLLETHILEGKLVCGNCGHEYMIKEGIANFLLPSHLGLKYSCFPALYAPANIQISV
;
A
#
# COMPACT_ATOMS: atom_id res chain seq x y z
N MET A 1 -8.39 -3.16 8.14
CA MET A 1 -7.46 -2.02 7.96
C MET A 1 -8.17 -0.96 7.15
N LYS A 2 -8.11 0.32 7.54
CA LYS A 2 -8.72 1.40 6.75
C LYS A 2 -7.93 1.67 5.48
N LEU A 3 -8.62 2.01 4.38
CA LEU A 3 -7.97 2.38 3.13
C LEU A 3 -7.03 3.59 3.29
N MET A 4 -7.43 4.57 4.12
CA MET A 4 -6.57 5.69 4.48
C MET A 4 -5.22 5.24 5.01
N THR A 5 -5.18 4.20 5.84
CA THR A 5 -3.93 3.70 6.43
C THR A 5 -2.98 3.20 5.34
N ALA A 6 -3.50 2.47 4.36
CA ALA A 6 -2.69 1.96 3.24
C ALA A 6 -1.98 3.06 2.46
N ASN A 7 -2.57 4.25 2.38
CA ASN A 7 -1.98 5.41 1.71
C ASN A 7 -0.77 6.03 2.44
N PHE A 8 -0.43 5.55 3.64
CA PHE A 8 0.76 5.96 4.38
C PHE A 8 1.71 4.78 4.67
N LEU A 9 1.35 3.57 4.23
CA LEU A 9 2.16 2.37 4.43
C LEU A 9 3.12 2.17 3.26
N THR A 10 4.39 1.96 3.60
CA THR A 10 5.44 1.62 2.65
C THR A 10 6.05 0.27 3.00
N CYS A 11 6.76 -0.34 2.07
CA CYS A 11 7.47 -1.59 2.35
C CYS A 11 8.43 -1.47 3.54
N ALA A 12 8.28 -2.36 4.53
CA ALA A 12 9.11 -2.38 5.72
C ALA A 12 10.54 -2.91 5.47
N VAL A 13 10.79 -3.57 4.33
CA VAL A 13 12.11 -4.13 4.00
C VAL A 13 13.12 -3.00 3.88
N LYS A 14 14.25 -3.09 4.62
CA LYS A 14 15.23 -2.00 4.72
C LYS A 14 15.77 -1.53 3.36
N GLY A 15 15.96 -2.45 2.40
CA GLY A 15 16.41 -2.13 1.04
C GLY A 15 15.38 -1.38 0.18
N CYS A 16 14.11 -1.32 0.62
CA CYS A 16 13.05 -0.63 -0.11
C CYS A 16 12.85 0.82 0.31
N LYS A 17 13.39 1.26 1.46
CA LYS A 17 13.14 2.60 2.02
C LYS A 17 13.53 3.76 1.10
N THR A 18 14.52 3.54 0.23
CA THR A 18 15.00 4.56 -0.72
C THR A 18 14.37 4.41 -2.11
N SER A 19 13.59 3.35 -2.35
CA SER A 19 12.99 3.08 -3.64
C SER A 19 11.60 3.72 -3.73
N PRO A 20 11.31 4.53 -4.76
CA PRO A 20 9.98 5.09 -4.96
C PRO A 20 8.95 3.99 -5.26
N ALA A 21 9.36 2.84 -5.82
CA ALA A 21 8.48 1.70 -6.09
C ALA A 21 8.07 0.91 -4.82
N SER A 22 8.51 1.36 -3.63
CA SER A 22 8.09 0.78 -2.35
C SER A 22 6.73 1.30 -1.85
N PHE A 23 6.16 2.27 -2.57
CA PHE A 23 4.86 2.89 -2.36
C PHE A 23 4.17 3.18 -3.70
N PRO A 24 2.84 3.00 -3.82
CA PRO A 24 1.97 2.31 -2.87
C PRO A 24 2.26 0.81 -2.81
N LEU A 25 1.77 0.15 -1.76
CA LEU A 25 1.72 -1.32 -1.73
C LEU A 25 0.48 -1.77 -2.50
N HIS A 26 0.62 -2.83 -3.31
CA HIS A 26 -0.42 -3.28 -4.22
C HIS A 26 -1.34 -4.31 -3.57
N PHE A 27 -2.65 -4.10 -3.63
CA PHE A 27 -3.62 -5.04 -3.10
C PHE A 27 -3.82 -6.23 -4.03
N ARG A 28 -3.96 -7.42 -3.45
CA ARG A 28 -4.32 -8.65 -4.16
C ARG A 28 -5.30 -9.45 -3.31
N ASP A 29 -6.28 -10.03 -3.97
CA ASP A 29 -7.28 -10.91 -3.34
C ASP A 29 -7.93 -10.25 -2.10
N ALA A 30 -8.22 -8.95 -2.19
CA ALA A 30 -8.68 -8.14 -1.05
C ALA A 30 -10.20 -8.25 -0.87
N GLU A 31 -10.61 -8.55 0.36
CA GLU A 31 -12.01 -8.52 0.79
C GLU A 31 -12.28 -7.22 1.54
N LEU A 32 -13.32 -6.52 1.11
CA LEU A 32 -13.66 -5.19 1.62
C LEU A 32 -14.95 -5.23 2.44
N GLU A 33 -14.97 -4.42 3.48
CA GLU A 33 -16.15 -4.13 4.31
C GLU A 33 -16.34 -2.62 4.41
N LEU A 34 -17.59 -2.18 4.35
CA LEU A 34 -17.94 -0.79 4.64
C LEU A 34 -18.43 -0.71 6.09
N GLN A 35 -17.73 0.06 6.90
CA GLN A 35 -18.12 0.36 8.27
C GLN A 35 -18.56 1.82 8.34
N GLU A 36 -19.82 2.06 8.66
CA GLU A 36 -20.36 3.41 8.81
C GLU A 36 -19.68 4.15 9.97
N LEU A 37 -19.26 5.38 9.71
CA LEU A 37 -18.68 6.29 10.70
C LEU A 37 -19.40 7.65 10.64
N ASP A 38 -19.37 8.38 11.75
CA ASP A 38 -19.87 9.75 11.77
C ASP A 38 -19.07 10.62 10.80
N PHE A 39 -19.79 11.36 9.95
CA PHE A 39 -19.17 12.22 8.96
C PHE A 39 -18.30 13.31 9.61
N GLN A 40 -17.00 13.28 9.31
CA GLN A 40 -15.99 14.18 9.87
C GLN A 40 -15.38 15.10 8.80
N GLN A 41 -16.09 16.19 8.47
CA GLN A 41 -15.66 17.14 7.43
C GLN A 41 -14.25 17.72 7.68
N ASP A 42 -13.98 18.17 8.90
CA ASP A 42 -12.72 18.87 9.22
C ASP A 42 -11.52 17.92 9.14
N PHE A 43 -11.73 16.64 9.48
CA PHE A 43 -10.70 15.63 9.35
C PHE A 43 -10.31 15.42 7.89
N ILE A 44 -11.31 15.27 7.00
CA ILE A 44 -11.07 15.09 5.56
C ILE A 44 -10.34 16.32 4.99
N ARG A 45 -10.77 17.53 5.36
CA ARG A 45 -10.11 18.77 4.92
C ARG A 45 -8.64 18.84 5.30
N ASN A 46 -8.31 18.37 6.50
CA ASN A 46 -6.95 18.42 7.02
C ASN A 46 -6.06 17.28 6.51
N ILE A 47 -6.64 16.11 6.19
CA ILE A 47 -5.85 14.93 5.79
C ILE A 47 -5.59 14.88 4.28
N VAL A 48 -6.53 15.35 3.44
CA VAL A 48 -6.41 15.28 1.98
C VAL A 48 -5.12 15.90 1.43
N PRO A 49 -4.62 17.04 1.95
CA PRO A 49 -3.33 17.58 1.51
C PRO A 49 -2.13 16.67 1.79
N ARG A 50 -2.24 15.75 2.75
CA ARG A 50 -1.18 14.78 3.13
C ARG A 50 -1.33 13.44 2.41
N VAL A 51 -2.51 13.16 1.86
CA VAL A 51 -2.77 11.94 1.09
C VAL A 51 -2.03 12.04 -0.24
N ASP A 52 -1.16 11.07 -0.51
CA ASP A 52 -0.61 10.84 -1.83
C ASP A 52 -1.74 10.42 -2.79
N TRP A 53 -2.10 11.31 -3.71
CA TRP A 53 -3.29 11.14 -4.55
C TRP A 53 -3.07 10.08 -5.64
N ASP A 54 -1.85 10.00 -6.17
CA ASP A 54 -1.51 9.03 -7.21
C ASP A 54 -1.51 7.61 -6.65
N GLY A 55 -0.95 7.40 -5.46
CA GLY A 55 -0.99 6.13 -4.74
C GLY A 55 -2.42 5.71 -4.39
N LEU A 56 -3.27 6.65 -3.97
CA LEU A 56 -4.69 6.37 -3.73
C LEU A 56 -5.41 5.95 -5.00
N ARG A 57 -5.14 6.60 -6.14
CA ARG A 57 -5.74 6.24 -7.44
C ARG A 57 -5.36 4.85 -7.89
N VAL A 58 -4.10 4.45 -7.73
CA VAL A 58 -3.64 3.08 -8.01
C VAL A 58 -4.41 2.10 -7.13
N THR A 59 -4.43 2.35 -5.82
CA THR A 59 -5.10 1.48 -4.85
C THR A 59 -6.59 1.35 -5.12
N ALA A 60 -7.27 2.47 -5.41
CA ALA A 60 -8.70 2.50 -5.71
C ALA A 60 -9.03 1.68 -6.96
N ASN A 61 -8.19 1.75 -7.99
CA ASN A 61 -8.35 0.97 -9.22
C ASN A 61 -8.17 -0.54 -8.96
N GLU A 62 -7.15 -0.92 -8.16
CA GLU A 62 -6.92 -2.33 -7.79
C GLU A 62 -8.07 -2.94 -6.99
N LEU A 63 -8.72 -2.14 -6.15
CA LEU A 63 -9.86 -2.54 -5.34
C LEU A 63 -11.21 -2.46 -6.10
N GLY A 64 -11.21 -2.03 -7.36
CA GLY A 64 -12.40 -1.97 -8.20
C GLY A 64 -13.33 -0.77 -7.93
N PHE A 65 -12.84 0.27 -7.27
CA PHE A 65 -13.60 1.52 -7.13
C PHE A 65 -13.65 2.30 -8.45
N SER A 66 -14.73 3.05 -8.66
CA SER A 66 -14.87 3.93 -9.81
C SER A 66 -13.72 4.94 -9.88
N HIS A 67 -13.32 5.30 -11.10
CA HIS A 67 -12.18 6.18 -11.35
C HIS A 67 -12.28 7.47 -10.53
N LEU A 68 -11.40 7.62 -9.55
CA LEU A 68 -11.17 8.87 -8.83
C LEU A 68 -10.75 9.98 -9.80
N PRO A 69 -11.08 11.24 -9.52
CA PRO A 69 -10.67 12.35 -10.36
C PRO A 69 -9.15 12.39 -10.51
N GLU A 70 -8.68 12.81 -11.70
CA GLU A 70 -7.25 12.80 -12.01
C GLU A 70 -6.44 13.69 -11.07
N LYS A 71 -7.02 14.82 -10.68
CA LYS A 71 -6.41 15.77 -9.75
C LYS A 71 -7.05 15.65 -8.38
N ARG A 72 -6.22 15.80 -7.35
CA ARG A 72 -6.68 15.98 -5.98
C ARG A 72 -7.63 17.20 -5.94
N PRO A 73 -8.78 17.12 -5.26
CA PRO A 73 -9.60 18.30 -5.03
C PRO A 73 -8.83 19.32 -4.19
N GLU A 74 -8.82 20.58 -4.62
CA GLU A 74 -8.14 21.70 -3.94
C GLU A 74 -9.05 22.94 -3.93
N GLY A 75 -8.86 23.81 -2.94
CA GLY A 75 -9.61 25.07 -2.82
C GLY A 75 -11.12 24.84 -2.68
N GLU A 76 -11.91 25.47 -3.56
CA GLU A 76 -13.38 25.40 -3.52
C GLU A 76 -13.94 23.99 -3.77
N ALA A 77 -13.25 23.16 -4.56
CA ALA A 77 -13.66 21.78 -4.79
C ALA A 77 -13.62 20.93 -3.50
N LEU A 78 -12.78 21.33 -2.54
CA LEU A 78 -12.64 20.66 -1.24
C LEU A 78 -13.62 21.22 -0.19
N ASN A 79 -14.42 22.24 -0.56
CA ASN A 79 -15.55 22.75 0.23
C ASN A 79 -16.89 22.14 -0.17
N ASP A 80 -16.94 21.43 -1.30
CA ASP A 80 -18.12 20.71 -1.74
C ASP A 80 -18.44 19.54 -0.80
N GLU A 81 -19.66 19.54 -0.24
CA GLU A 81 -20.08 18.58 0.77
C GLU A 81 -20.15 17.15 0.20
N GLN A 82 -20.56 17.01 -1.06
CA GLN A 82 -20.64 15.70 -1.71
C GLN A 82 -19.26 15.09 -1.88
N THR A 83 -18.29 15.87 -2.38
CA THR A 83 -16.89 15.46 -2.51
C THR A 83 -16.30 15.02 -1.16
N LEU A 84 -16.58 15.77 -0.08
CA LEU A 84 -16.12 15.41 1.26
C LEU A 84 -16.74 14.11 1.77
N LYS A 85 -18.04 13.87 1.50
CA LYS A 85 -18.72 12.62 1.85
C LYS A 85 -18.17 11.42 1.09
N ASP A 86 -17.92 11.58 -0.20
CA ASP A 86 -17.35 10.51 -1.03
C ASP A 86 -15.93 10.14 -0.57
N LEU A 87 -15.11 11.15 -0.23
CA LEU A 87 -13.79 10.95 0.35
C LEU A 87 -13.86 10.32 1.75
N HIS A 88 -14.83 10.70 2.57
CA HIS A 88 -15.04 10.10 3.90
C HIS A 88 -15.34 8.61 3.77
N ARG A 89 -16.31 8.26 2.91
CA ARG A 89 -16.68 6.87 2.64
C ARG A 89 -15.50 6.05 2.12
N LEU A 90 -14.74 6.60 1.18
CA LEU A 90 -13.60 5.89 0.62
C LEU A 90 -12.45 5.73 1.63
N LEU A 91 -12.07 6.79 2.34
CA LEU A 91 -10.86 6.78 3.18
C LEU A 91 -11.09 6.16 4.56
N LEU A 92 -12.26 6.43 5.17
CA LEU A 92 -12.53 6.11 6.58
C LEU A 92 -13.49 4.94 6.78
N GLU A 93 -14.52 4.82 5.94
CA GLU A 93 -15.52 3.75 6.04
C GLU A 93 -15.07 2.47 5.35
N THR A 94 -14.22 2.57 4.32
CA THR A 94 -13.70 1.40 3.60
C THR A 94 -12.62 0.69 4.40
N HIS A 95 -12.91 -0.55 4.80
CA HIS A 95 -12.03 -1.44 5.51
C HIS A 95 -11.66 -2.64 4.63
N ILE A 96 -10.39 -3.03 4.68
CA ILE A 96 -9.89 -4.29 4.14
C ILE A 96 -9.89 -5.30 5.28
N LEU A 97 -10.62 -6.40 5.13
CA LEU A 97 -10.70 -7.50 6.12
C LEU A 97 -9.64 -8.56 5.85
N GLU A 98 -9.61 -9.09 4.65
CA GLU A 98 -8.67 -10.13 4.22
C GLU A 98 -7.97 -9.69 2.94
N GLY A 99 -6.79 -10.24 2.69
CA GLY A 99 -6.05 -10.04 1.44
C GLY A 99 -4.55 -9.98 1.64
N LYS A 100 -3.83 -9.50 0.63
CA LYS A 100 -2.38 -9.29 0.71
C LYS A 100 -1.95 -7.98 0.07
N LEU A 101 -0.88 -7.40 0.61
CA LEU A 101 -0.20 -6.22 0.11
C LEU A 101 1.14 -6.65 -0.49
N VAL A 102 1.37 -6.36 -1.77
CA VAL A 102 2.60 -6.74 -2.47
C VAL A 102 3.45 -5.50 -2.74
N CYS A 103 4.71 -5.53 -2.35
CA CYS A 103 5.65 -4.45 -2.64
C CYS A 103 6.05 -4.44 -4.13
N GLY A 104 5.89 -3.31 -4.81
CA GLY A 104 6.30 -3.13 -6.21
C GLY A 104 7.82 -3.18 -6.45
N ASN A 105 8.63 -2.99 -5.41
CA ASN A 105 10.10 -3.00 -5.52
C ASN A 105 10.73 -4.39 -5.24
N CYS A 106 10.37 -5.04 -4.12
CA CYS A 106 10.98 -6.31 -3.72
C CYS A 106 10.07 -7.53 -3.90
N GLY A 107 8.80 -7.33 -4.24
CA GLY A 107 7.82 -8.41 -4.38
C GLY A 107 7.40 -9.09 -3.07
N HIS A 108 7.82 -8.57 -1.91
CA HIS A 108 7.41 -9.16 -0.63
C HIS A 108 5.92 -8.94 -0.38
N GLU A 109 5.27 -9.98 0.14
CA GLU A 109 3.82 -10.02 0.39
C GLU A 109 3.55 -9.91 1.89
N TYR A 110 2.72 -8.94 2.28
CA TYR A 110 2.22 -8.76 3.63
C TYR A 110 0.77 -9.24 3.69
N MET A 111 0.48 -10.20 4.55
CA MET A 111 -0.87 -10.74 4.70
C MET A 111 -1.71 -9.85 5.59
N ILE A 112 -2.95 -9.60 5.18
CA ILE A 112 -3.99 -8.94 5.96
C ILE A 112 -4.97 -10.02 6.42
N LYS A 113 -5.20 -10.12 7.73
CA LYS A 113 -6.19 -11.02 8.33
C LYS A 113 -6.98 -10.28 9.39
N GLU A 114 -8.30 -10.42 9.39
CA GLU A 114 -9.22 -9.74 10.33
C GLU A 114 -8.95 -8.22 10.40
N GLY A 115 -8.58 -7.64 9.26
CA GLY A 115 -8.24 -6.24 9.13
C GLY A 115 -6.90 -5.80 9.74
N ILE A 116 -6.04 -6.73 10.13
CA ILE A 116 -4.69 -6.46 10.65
C ILE A 116 -3.67 -6.91 9.61
N ALA A 117 -2.88 -5.97 9.09
CA ALA A 117 -1.76 -6.28 8.20
C ALA A 117 -0.52 -6.69 8.99
N ASN A 118 0.07 -7.83 8.65
CA ASN A 118 1.28 -8.32 9.26
C ASN A 118 2.53 -7.79 8.53
N PHE A 119 3.26 -6.88 9.17
CA PHE A 119 4.53 -6.32 8.68
C PHE A 119 5.78 -6.95 9.32
N LEU A 120 5.64 -8.09 10.00
CA LEU A 120 6.77 -8.80 10.57
C LEU A 120 7.64 -9.41 9.46
N LEU A 121 8.91 -9.01 9.44
CA LEU A 121 9.86 -9.50 8.47
C LEU A 121 10.66 -10.68 9.06
N PRO A 122 10.95 -11.71 8.24
CA PRO A 122 12.00 -12.67 8.54
C PRO A 122 13.33 -11.99 8.89
N SER A 123 14.09 -12.60 9.79
CA SER A 123 15.37 -12.07 10.28
C SER A 123 16.38 -11.74 9.17
N HIS A 124 16.35 -12.47 8.04
CA HIS A 124 17.23 -12.22 6.89
C HIS A 124 16.83 -11.01 6.03
N LEU A 125 15.58 -10.53 6.10
CA LEU A 125 15.14 -9.30 5.43
C LEU A 125 15.27 -8.07 6.35
N GLY A 126 15.32 -8.29 7.66
CA GLY A 126 15.48 -7.24 8.68
C GLY A 126 16.93 -6.85 8.98
N LEU A 127 17.92 -7.68 8.62
CA LEU A 127 19.33 -7.44 8.89
C LEU A 127 20.08 -7.24 7.57
N LYS A 128 20.90 -6.18 7.49
CA LYS A 128 21.88 -6.03 6.42
C LYS A 128 22.89 -7.16 6.55
N TYR A 129 22.63 -8.30 5.91
CA TYR A 129 23.72 -9.10 5.41
C TYR A 129 23.89 -8.71 3.96
N SER A 130 24.83 -7.79 3.75
CA SER A 130 25.54 -7.64 2.50
C SER A 130 26.12 -9.00 2.11
N CYS A 131 25.34 -9.82 1.41
CA CYS A 131 25.84 -10.92 0.62
C CYS A 131 25.52 -10.58 -0.84
N PHE A 132 26.46 -9.86 -1.44
CA PHE A 132 26.56 -9.72 -2.89
C PHE A 132 26.76 -11.12 -3.52
N PRO A 133 26.49 -11.25 -4.83
CA PRO A 133 25.56 -12.19 -5.43
C PRO A 133 26.15 -13.60 -5.58
N ALA A 134 25.27 -14.56 -5.84
CA ALA A 134 25.61 -15.86 -6.37
C ALA A 134 26.47 -15.72 -7.65
N LEU A 135 27.78 -15.92 -7.50
CA LEU A 135 28.65 -16.27 -8.61
C LEU A 135 28.30 -17.70 -9.04
N TYR A 136 27.48 -17.75 -10.08
CA TYR A 136 27.34 -18.91 -10.95
C TYR A 136 28.71 -19.20 -11.57
N ALA A 137 29.40 -20.23 -11.10
CA ALA A 137 30.59 -20.77 -11.75
C ALA A 137 30.46 -22.30 -11.80
N PRO A 138 30.24 -22.92 -12.97
CA PRO A 138 30.31 -24.37 -13.08
C PRO A 138 31.78 -24.79 -13.04
N ALA A 139 32.20 -25.44 -11.96
CA ALA A 139 33.48 -26.12 -11.91
C ALA A 139 33.40 -27.39 -12.77
N ASN A 140 33.98 -27.33 -13.97
CA ASN A 140 34.37 -28.50 -14.73
C ASN A 140 35.38 -29.31 -13.91
N ILE A 141 34.96 -30.46 -13.38
CA ILE A 141 35.85 -31.48 -12.84
C ILE A 141 35.95 -32.57 -13.92
N GLN A 142 37.05 -32.55 -14.68
CA GLN A 142 37.52 -33.72 -15.41
C GLN A 142 38.04 -34.73 -14.38
N ILE A 143 37.37 -35.87 -14.25
CA ILE A 143 37.96 -37.07 -13.65
C ILE A 143 38.48 -37.90 -14.81
N SER A 144 39.78 -37.81 -15.07
CA SER A 144 40.52 -38.79 -15.86
C SER A 144 40.84 -39.99 -14.96
N VAL A 145 40.39 -41.18 -15.40
CA VAL A 145 40.92 -42.48 -14.99
C VAL A 145 41.84 -42.96 -16.10
#